data_AF-A0A5M6CHN7-F1
#
_entry.id   AF-A0A5M6CHN7-F1
#
_cell.length_a   1.000
_cell.length_b   1.000
_cell.length_c   1.000
_cell.angle_alpha   90.00
_cell.angle_beta   90.00
_cell.angle_gamma   90.00
#
_symmetry.space_group_name_H-M   'P 1'
#
loop_
_entity.id
_entity.type
_entity.pdbx_description
1 polymer ?
#
loop_
_entity_poly.entity_id
_entity_poly.type
_entity_poly.pdbx_seq_one_letter_code
_entity_poly.pdbx_strand_id
1 'polypeptide(L)'
;MIFIIGSVTSGYAQVKIGDNPTVINPNSLLELESNMKGLLLPRLNLLSTNNPAPMTVFVEGMFVYNLAVNGAADTAVSPGLYYCDGVKWIRLGGGQNNATQVLKTEYTATAGQLQFQTPAGITDMNKITVYRNGIIINSIQVNVNTIATEVSCIQNDNIKIVQIL
;
A
#
# COMPACT_ATOMS: atom_id res chain seq x y z
N MET A 1 -37.59 -62.19 -11.20
CA MET A 1 -36.81 -61.06 -11.73
C MET A 1 -36.56 -60.10 -10.57
N ILE A 2 -35.33 -59.99 -10.07
CA ILE A 2 -35.00 -59.09 -8.95
C ILE A 2 -34.38 -57.82 -9.54
N PHE A 3 -34.92 -56.66 -9.18
CA PHE A 3 -34.47 -55.36 -9.68
C PHE A 3 -33.63 -54.70 -8.59
N ILE A 4 -32.31 -54.53 -8.83
CA ILE A 4 -31.41 -53.84 -7.90
C ILE A 4 -31.33 -52.37 -8.34
N ILE A 5 -31.85 -51.46 -7.51
CA ILE A 5 -31.69 -50.02 -7.69
C ILE A 5 -30.43 -49.60 -6.93
N GLY A 6 -29.34 -49.36 -7.66
CA GLY A 6 -28.12 -48.80 -7.09
C GLY A 6 -28.31 -47.30 -6.82
N SER A 7 -28.25 -46.89 -5.56
CA SER A 7 -28.22 -45.48 -5.17
C SER A 7 -26.92 -44.83 -5.64
N VAL A 8 -27.00 -43.87 -6.55
CA VAL A 8 -25.85 -43.01 -6.90
C VAL A 8 -25.74 -41.90 -5.86
N THR A 9 -24.80 -42.01 -4.92
CA THR A 9 -24.46 -40.89 -4.03
C THR A 9 -23.60 -39.90 -4.81
N SER A 10 -24.10 -38.67 -4.96
CA SER A 10 -23.30 -37.57 -5.51
C SER A 10 -22.25 -37.18 -4.48
N GLY A 11 -20.98 -37.45 -4.77
CA GLY A 11 -19.87 -36.99 -3.93
C GLY A 11 -19.61 -35.50 -4.20
N TYR A 12 -19.61 -34.68 -3.15
CA TYR A 12 -19.14 -33.30 -3.25
C TYR A 12 -17.60 -33.30 -3.38
N ALA A 13 -17.08 -32.85 -4.52
CA ALA A 13 -15.64 -32.82 -4.82
C ALA A 13 -14.99 -31.49 -4.37
N GLN A 14 -15.23 -31.04 -3.14
CA GLN A 14 -14.48 -29.91 -2.58
C GLN A 14 -13.03 -30.34 -2.39
N VAL A 15 -12.08 -29.53 -2.89
CA VAL A 15 -10.65 -29.87 -2.88
C VAL A 15 -9.97 -29.09 -1.76
N LYS A 16 -9.76 -29.74 -0.62
CA LYS A 16 -8.78 -29.32 0.37
C LYS A 16 -7.49 -30.10 0.18
N ILE A 17 -6.36 -29.40 0.13
CA ILE A 17 -5.02 -29.98 0.12
C ILE A 17 -4.34 -29.55 1.41
N GLY A 18 -4.15 -30.48 2.35
CA GLY A 18 -3.51 -30.15 3.61
C GLY A 18 -3.52 -31.25 4.66
N ASP A 19 -3.13 -30.87 5.88
CA ASP A 19 -2.92 -31.78 7.00
C ASP A 19 -4.23 -32.34 7.59
N ASN A 20 -5.36 -31.61 7.45
CA ASN A 20 -6.70 -32.04 7.84
C ASN A 20 -7.72 -31.97 6.67
N PRO A 21 -7.68 -32.90 5.70
CA PRO A 21 -8.48 -32.83 4.48
C PRO A 21 -9.97 -33.11 4.66
N THR A 22 -10.42 -33.57 5.83
CA THR A 22 -11.84 -33.91 6.10
C THR A 22 -12.65 -32.77 6.70
N VAL A 23 -12.00 -31.71 7.18
CA VAL A 23 -12.65 -30.48 7.67
C VAL A 23 -12.40 -29.38 6.66
N ILE A 24 -13.42 -29.10 5.85
CA ILE A 24 -13.34 -28.17 4.72
C ILE A 24 -14.20 -26.93 5.01
N ASN A 25 -13.70 -25.74 4.68
CA ASN A 25 -14.51 -24.53 4.73
C ASN A 25 -15.62 -24.61 3.66
N PRO A 26 -16.92 -24.51 4.03
CA PRO A 26 -18.01 -24.67 3.06
C PRO A 26 -18.04 -23.58 1.97
N ASN A 27 -17.30 -22.48 2.15
CA ASN A 27 -17.19 -21.39 1.19
C ASN A 27 -15.91 -21.48 0.32
N SER A 28 -15.10 -22.52 0.45
CA SER A 28 -13.89 -22.70 -0.37
C SER A 28 -14.15 -23.65 -1.54
N LEU A 29 -13.73 -23.24 -2.75
CA LEU A 29 -13.61 -24.15 -3.89
C LEU A 29 -12.25 -24.89 -3.85
N LEU A 30 -11.21 -24.20 -3.41
CA LEU A 30 -9.87 -24.72 -3.16
C LEU A 30 -9.39 -24.20 -1.80
N GLU A 31 -8.97 -25.11 -0.92
CA GLU A 31 -8.37 -24.78 0.37
C GLU A 31 -6.98 -25.41 0.47
N LEU A 32 -5.98 -24.61 0.86
CA LEU A 32 -4.62 -25.07 1.12
C LEU A 32 -4.34 -24.89 2.61
N GLU A 33 -4.01 -25.99 3.29
CA GLU A 33 -3.68 -25.97 4.72
C GLU A 33 -2.32 -26.65 4.93
N SER A 34 -1.39 -25.95 5.56
CA SER A 34 -0.14 -26.57 6.00
C SER A 34 0.51 -25.69 7.08
N ASN A 35 1.21 -26.34 8.01
CA ASN A 35 2.05 -25.66 9.00
C ASN A 35 3.45 -25.27 8.46
N MET A 36 3.87 -25.81 7.30
CA MET A 36 5.24 -25.67 6.78
C MET A 36 5.32 -25.36 5.28
N LYS A 37 4.21 -25.48 4.54
CA LYS A 37 4.17 -25.24 3.09
C LYS A 37 3.22 -24.09 2.77
N GLY A 38 3.46 -23.43 1.64
CA GLY A 38 2.60 -22.36 1.12
C GLY A 38 2.26 -22.58 -0.34
N LEU A 39 1.43 -21.67 -0.87
CA LEU A 39 1.14 -21.61 -2.30
C LEU A 39 2.33 -21.00 -3.05
N LEU A 40 2.98 -21.79 -3.90
CA LEU A 40 3.97 -21.28 -4.83
C LEU A 40 3.28 -20.90 -6.15
N LEU A 41 3.11 -19.60 -6.36
CA LEU A 41 2.54 -19.06 -7.60
C LEU A 41 3.50 -19.21 -8.79
N PRO A 42 2.97 -19.22 -10.03
CA PRO A 42 3.79 -19.14 -11.23
C PRO A 42 4.74 -17.94 -11.19
N ARG A 43 6.01 -18.19 -11.49
CA ARG A 43 7.07 -17.18 -11.51
C ARG A 43 7.29 -16.70 -12.93
N LEU A 44 7.02 -15.41 -13.18
CA LEU A 44 7.09 -14.80 -14.50
C LEU A 44 8.09 -13.63 -14.52
N ASN A 45 8.67 -13.34 -15.68
CA ASN A 45 9.43 -12.12 -15.93
C ASN A 45 8.52 -11.12 -16.63
N LEU A 46 7.81 -10.28 -15.88
CA LEU A 46 6.94 -9.26 -16.45
C LEU A 46 7.79 -8.18 -17.15
N LEU A 47 7.29 -7.64 -18.26
CA LEU A 47 7.97 -6.56 -18.99
C LEU A 47 7.58 -5.16 -18.48
N SER A 48 6.30 -4.95 -18.19
CA SER A 48 5.76 -3.71 -17.62
C SER A 48 4.33 -3.98 -17.12
N THR A 49 3.77 -3.09 -16.30
CA THR A 49 2.41 -3.31 -15.78
C THR A 49 1.34 -3.31 -16.87
N ASN A 50 1.55 -2.58 -17.97
CA ASN A 50 0.62 -2.48 -19.10
C ASN A 50 0.92 -3.47 -20.24
N ASN A 51 1.76 -4.48 -20.02
CA ASN A 51 2.06 -5.51 -21.00
C ASN A 51 1.70 -6.91 -20.46
N PRO A 52 0.87 -7.71 -21.17
CA PRO A 52 0.50 -9.04 -20.70
C PRO A 52 1.66 -10.05 -20.77
N ALA A 53 2.73 -9.74 -21.50
CA ALA A 53 3.90 -10.61 -21.61
C ALA A 53 4.47 -11.01 -20.23
N PRO A 54 4.84 -12.29 -20.05
CA PRO A 54 5.05 -13.32 -21.08
C PRO A 54 3.79 -14.04 -21.56
N MET A 55 2.60 -13.63 -21.10
CA MET A 55 1.33 -14.15 -21.60
C MET A 55 0.86 -13.38 -22.84
N THR A 56 -0.10 -13.96 -23.56
CA THR A 56 -0.64 -13.35 -24.80
C THR A 56 -1.73 -12.32 -24.54
N VAL A 57 -2.46 -12.44 -23.42
CA VAL A 57 -3.57 -11.55 -23.04
C VAL A 57 -3.62 -11.37 -21.52
N PHE A 58 -4.23 -10.27 -21.08
CA PHE A 58 -4.59 -10.08 -19.67
C PHE A 58 -5.76 -10.99 -19.30
N VAL A 59 -5.67 -11.64 -18.14
CA VAL A 59 -6.75 -12.47 -17.58
C VAL A 59 -7.07 -11.97 -16.19
N GLU A 60 -8.24 -11.37 -16.03
CA GLU A 60 -8.69 -10.79 -14.78
C GLU A 60 -8.69 -11.83 -13.64
N GLY A 61 -8.24 -11.41 -12.45
CA GLY A 61 -8.19 -12.25 -11.26
C GLY A 61 -6.99 -13.21 -11.19
N MET A 62 -6.10 -13.19 -12.18
CA MET A 62 -4.90 -14.04 -12.19
C MET A 62 -3.81 -13.51 -11.26
N PHE A 63 -3.15 -14.40 -10.52
CA PHE A 63 -2.04 -14.08 -9.60
C PHE A 63 -0.73 -14.71 -10.05
N VAL A 64 0.36 -13.93 -10.00
CA VAL A 64 1.71 -14.37 -10.39
C VAL A 64 2.77 -13.74 -9.48
N TYR A 65 3.93 -14.37 -9.38
CA TYR A 65 5.11 -13.75 -8.76
C TYR A 65 6.05 -13.25 -9.86
N ASN A 66 6.25 -11.94 -9.95
CA ASN A 66 7.22 -11.34 -10.86
C ASN A 66 8.64 -11.48 -10.32
N LEU A 67 9.59 -11.81 -11.20
CA LEU A 67 11.02 -11.88 -10.90
C LEU A 67 11.83 -10.71 -11.48
N ALA A 68 11.25 -9.95 -12.41
CA ALA A 68 11.99 -8.97 -13.19
C ALA A 68 11.94 -7.55 -12.59
N VAL A 69 12.99 -6.77 -12.89
CA VAL A 69 12.98 -5.30 -12.78
C VAL A 69 12.97 -4.76 -14.21
N ASN A 70 11.82 -4.30 -14.68
CA ASN A 70 11.62 -3.84 -16.06
C ASN A 70 10.65 -2.65 -16.11
N GLY A 71 10.45 -2.07 -17.29
CA GLY A 71 9.56 -0.94 -17.52
C GLY A 71 10.15 0.39 -17.04
N ALA A 72 9.34 1.45 -17.09
CA ALA A 72 9.74 2.79 -16.66
C ALA A 72 8.55 3.56 -16.06
N ALA A 73 8.85 4.51 -15.18
CA ALA A 73 7.88 5.38 -14.51
C ALA A 73 6.70 4.58 -13.93
N ASP A 74 5.47 4.98 -14.24
CA ASP A 74 4.23 4.39 -13.72
C ASP A 74 3.96 2.95 -14.21
N THR A 75 4.75 2.46 -15.16
CA THR A 75 4.63 1.10 -15.70
C THR A 75 5.74 0.16 -15.26
N ALA A 76 6.65 0.65 -14.40
CA ALA A 76 7.75 -0.14 -13.89
C ALA A 76 7.24 -1.33 -13.05
N VAL A 77 7.90 -2.47 -13.22
CA VAL A 77 7.71 -3.67 -12.43
C VAL A 77 8.98 -3.98 -11.65
N SER A 78 8.80 -4.52 -10.46
CA SER A 78 9.84 -5.04 -9.59
C SER A 78 9.44 -6.40 -9.04
N PRO A 79 10.38 -7.22 -8.54
CA PRO A 79 10.07 -8.51 -7.95
C PRO A 79 8.98 -8.41 -6.88
N GLY A 80 8.02 -9.33 -6.91
CA GLY A 80 6.90 -9.34 -5.97
C GLY A 80 5.64 -9.99 -6.53
N LEU A 81 4.59 -9.97 -5.72
CA LEU A 81 3.28 -10.52 -6.07
C LEU A 81 2.50 -9.53 -6.94
N TYR A 82 1.91 -10.01 -8.02
CA TYR A 82 1.02 -9.23 -8.89
C TYR A 82 -0.29 -9.98 -9.11
N TYR A 83 -1.38 -9.23 -9.27
CA TYR A 83 -2.59 -9.75 -9.90
C TYR A 83 -2.94 -8.96 -11.15
N CYS A 84 -3.68 -9.56 -12.07
CA CYS A 84 -4.18 -8.88 -13.25
C CYS A 84 -5.62 -8.39 -13.02
N ASP A 85 -5.89 -7.10 -13.29
CA ASP A 85 -7.23 -6.49 -13.19
C ASP A 85 -8.04 -6.57 -14.50
N GLY A 86 -7.56 -7.37 -15.46
CA GLY A 86 -8.12 -7.47 -16.81
C GLY A 86 -7.51 -6.48 -17.82
N VAL A 87 -6.79 -5.45 -17.36
CA VAL A 87 -6.20 -4.40 -18.22
C VAL A 87 -4.70 -4.22 -17.97
N LYS A 88 -4.24 -4.48 -16.75
CA LYS A 88 -2.83 -4.33 -16.32
C LYS A 88 -2.50 -5.25 -15.15
N TRP A 89 -1.21 -5.34 -14.85
CA TRP A 89 -0.69 -5.94 -13.64
C TRP A 89 -0.68 -4.95 -12.49
N ILE A 90 -1.27 -5.34 -11.37
CA ILE A 90 -1.29 -4.60 -10.11
C ILE A 90 -0.37 -5.29 -9.12
N ARG A 91 0.65 -4.57 -8.64
CA ARG A 91 1.54 -5.08 -7.59
C ARG A 91 0.80 -5.10 -6.24
N LEU A 92 0.84 -6.24 -5.57
CA LEU A 92 0.32 -6.39 -4.21
C LEU A 92 1.41 -6.03 -3.18
N GLY A 93 1.02 -5.31 -2.12
CA GLY A 93 1.95 -4.88 -1.05
C GLY A 93 2.99 -3.85 -1.48
N GLY A 94 2.78 -3.17 -2.62
CA GLY A 94 3.65 -2.13 -3.15
C GLY A 94 2.90 -0.87 -3.53
N GLY A 95 1.90 -0.48 -2.73
CA GLY A 95 1.22 0.80 -2.93
C GLY A 95 2.27 1.90 -2.98
N GLN A 96 2.49 2.47 -4.16
CA GLN A 96 2.85 3.87 -4.23
C GLN A 96 1.72 4.58 -3.51
N ASN A 97 1.98 5.03 -2.29
CA ASN A 97 1.05 5.90 -1.59
C ASN A 97 1.01 7.19 -2.40
N ASN A 98 0.19 7.24 -3.44
CA ASN A 98 -0.30 8.49 -4.03
C ASN A 98 -1.30 9.16 -3.08
N ALA A 99 -1.25 8.83 -1.78
CA ALA A 99 -1.87 9.61 -0.75
C ALA A 99 -0.94 10.78 -0.50
N THR A 100 -1.46 11.99 -0.74
CA THR A 100 -0.89 13.24 -0.26
C THR A 100 -0.53 13.07 1.22
N GLN A 101 0.76 12.96 1.53
CA GLN A 101 1.20 12.71 2.89
C GLN A 101 1.11 14.03 3.67
N VAL A 102 0.35 14.03 4.77
CA VAL A 102 0.25 15.19 5.66
C VAL A 102 1.02 14.91 6.94
N LEU A 103 2.15 15.58 7.10
CA LEU A 103 2.99 15.52 8.30
C LEU A 103 2.64 16.65 9.27
N LYS A 104 2.84 16.41 10.56
CA LYS A 104 2.53 17.38 11.63
C LYS A 104 3.60 17.35 12.72
N THR A 105 4.00 18.52 13.21
CA THR A 105 4.83 18.67 14.41
C THR A 105 4.27 19.78 15.28
N GLU A 106 4.35 19.62 16.61
CA GLU A 106 3.91 20.62 17.58
C GLU A 106 5.05 21.00 18.53
N TYR A 107 5.10 22.27 18.91
CA TYR A 107 6.08 22.86 19.81
C TYR A 107 5.38 23.69 20.89
N THR A 108 5.96 23.71 22.09
CA THR A 108 5.67 24.72 23.10
C THR A 108 6.81 25.73 23.08
N ALA A 109 6.55 26.93 22.60
CA ALA A 109 7.58 27.95 22.39
C ALA A 109 8.12 28.53 23.70
N THR A 110 9.40 28.87 23.68
CA THR A 110 10.02 29.71 24.71
C THR A 110 9.86 31.19 24.37
N ALA A 111 9.95 32.06 25.38
CA ALA A 111 9.86 33.50 25.16
C ALA A 111 10.96 33.97 24.20
N GLY A 112 10.57 34.69 23.14
CA GLY A 112 11.48 35.19 22.13
C GLY A 112 11.77 34.22 20.98
N GLN A 113 11.30 32.97 21.04
CA GLN A 113 11.53 31.99 19.98
C GLN A 113 10.82 32.40 18.68
N LEU A 114 11.57 32.36 17.59
CA LEU A 114 11.08 32.71 16.24
C LEU A 114 11.12 31.54 15.27
N GLN A 115 12.02 30.57 15.47
CA GLN A 115 12.32 29.51 14.51
C GLN A 115 11.85 28.14 15.01
N PHE A 116 11.33 27.35 14.07
CA PHE A 116 10.79 26.02 14.31
C PHE A 116 11.20 25.09 13.18
N GLN A 117 11.56 23.85 13.52
CA GLN A 117 11.87 22.83 12.51
C GLN A 117 10.58 22.32 11.87
N THR A 118 10.58 22.06 10.57
CA THR A 118 9.47 21.42 9.87
C THR A 118 9.55 19.89 10.00
N PRO A 119 8.43 19.16 9.87
CA PRO A 119 8.42 17.70 9.94
C PRO A 119 9.31 17.01 8.88
N ALA A 120 9.45 17.61 7.71
CA ALA A 120 10.32 17.16 6.63
C ALA A 120 10.93 18.36 5.89
N GLY A 121 11.80 18.09 4.91
CA GLY A 121 12.37 19.13 4.06
C GLY A 121 11.29 19.94 3.34
N ILE A 122 11.43 21.26 3.32
CA ILE A 122 10.50 22.19 2.68
C ILE A 122 10.77 22.17 1.18
N THR A 123 9.81 21.67 0.40
CA THR A 123 9.84 21.66 -1.06
C THR A 123 9.06 22.81 -1.68
N ASP A 124 8.00 23.26 -1.00
CA ASP A 124 7.16 24.41 -1.36
C ASP A 124 6.52 24.98 -0.08
N MET A 125 6.67 26.29 0.15
CA MET A 125 6.08 26.97 1.30
C MET A 125 4.55 27.00 1.26
N ASN A 126 3.91 26.89 0.09
CA ASN A 126 2.46 26.78 -0.01
C ASN A 126 1.91 25.47 0.56
N LYS A 127 2.78 24.47 0.76
CA LYS A 127 2.45 23.21 1.41
C LYS A 127 2.66 23.24 2.93
N ILE A 128 3.06 24.38 3.49
CA ILE A 128 3.28 24.57 4.92
C ILE A 128 2.16 25.46 5.49
N THR A 129 1.48 24.97 6.52
CA THR A 129 0.54 25.78 7.33
C THR A 129 1.01 25.79 8.76
N VAL A 130 1.20 26.99 9.33
CA VAL A 130 1.62 27.17 10.72
C VAL A 130 0.46 27.73 11.51
N TYR A 131 0.14 27.07 12.62
CA TYR A 131 -0.84 27.53 13.59
C TYR A 131 -0.13 27.95 14.87
N ARG A 132 -0.50 29.10 15.43
CA ARG A 132 -0.13 29.54 16.78
C ARG A 132 -1.38 29.58 17.64
N ASN A 133 -1.42 28.78 18.70
CA ASN A 133 -2.57 28.61 19.59
C ASN A 133 -3.88 28.32 18.83
N GLY A 134 -3.80 27.59 17.71
CA GLY A 134 -4.94 27.23 16.86
C GLY A 134 -5.29 28.23 15.75
N ILE A 135 -4.63 29.39 15.66
CA ILE A 135 -4.85 30.38 14.60
C ILE A 135 -3.72 30.29 13.56
N ILE A 136 -4.07 30.32 12.27
CA ILE A 136 -3.08 30.32 11.18
C ILE A 136 -2.30 31.63 11.21
N ILE A 137 -0.97 31.53 11.11
CA ILE A 137 -0.05 32.66 11.04
C ILE A 137 0.85 32.56 9.82
N ASN A 138 1.40 33.70 9.39
CA ASN A 138 2.41 33.69 8.34
C ASN A 138 3.73 33.15 8.88
N SER A 139 4.47 32.48 8.00
CA SER A 139 5.84 32.09 8.26
C SER A 139 6.68 32.18 6.99
N ILE A 140 7.98 32.35 7.17
CA ILE A 140 8.96 32.36 6.08
C ILE A 140 9.91 31.18 6.20
N GLN A 141 10.39 30.69 5.07
CA GLN A 141 11.45 29.69 5.04
C GLN A 141 12.78 30.31 5.47
N VAL A 142 13.45 29.71 6.46
CA VAL A 142 14.81 30.11 6.87
C VAL A 142 15.84 29.24 6.18
N ASN A 143 15.59 27.93 6.09
CA ASN A 143 16.45 26.97 5.40
C ASN A 143 15.61 25.74 4.94
N VAL A 144 16.26 24.66 4.54
CA VAL A 144 15.58 23.47 3.99
C VAL A 144 14.64 22.75 4.96
N ASN A 145 14.72 22.98 6.28
CA ASN A 145 13.89 22.31 7.28
C ASN A 145 13.47 23.22 8.44
N THR A 146 13.52 24.54 8.25
CA THR A 146 13.24 25.53 9.30
C THR A 146 12.39 26.65 8.75
N ILE A 147 11.33 27.01 9.48
CA ILE A 147 10.55 28.22 9.26
C ILE A 147 10.74 29.21 10.41
N ALA A 148 10.49 30.49 10.13
CA ALA A 148 10.36 31.54 11.14
C ALA A 148 8.95 32.13 11.12
N THR A 149 8.37 32.35 12.30
CA THR A 149 7.10 33.07 12.45
C THR A 149 7.30 34.57 12.25
N GLU A 150 6.25 35.28 11.83
CA GLU A 150 6.30 36.75 11.59
C GLU A 150 6.63 37.57 12.84
N VAL A 151 6.26 37.07 14.03
CA VAL A 151 6.50 37.72 15.33
C VAL A 151 7.02 36.67 16.31
N SER A 152 7.89 37.09 17.23
CA SER A 152 8.42 36.24 18.29
C SER A 152 7.31 35.65 19.15
N CYS A 153 7.49 34.39 19.52
CA CYS A 153 6.57 33.71 20.43
C CYS A 153 6.77 34.21 21.86
N ILE A 154 5.69 34.16 22.64
CA ILE A 154 5.75 34.30 24.09
C ILE A 154 5.86 32.92 24.72
N GLN A 155 6.23 32.88 26.00
CA GLN A 155 6.35 31.62 26.73
C GLN A 155 5.03 30.84 26.68
N ASN A 156 5.12 29.55 26.36
CA ASN A 156 4.02 28.60 26.28
C ASN A 156 3.07 28.73 25.08
N ASP A 157 3.43 29.51 24.05
CA ASP A 157 2.69 29.44 22.79
C ASP A 157 2.78 28.03 22.19
N ASN A 158 1.65 27.48 21.78
CA ASN A 158 1.62 26.24 21.02
C ASN A 158 1.78 26.55 19.53
N ILE A 159 2.84 26.02 18.92
CA ILE A 159 3.09 26.13 17.48
C ILE A 159 2.88 24.77 16.85
N LYS A 160 1.92 24.68 15.94
CA LYS A 160 1.64 23.48 15.15
C LYS A 160 1.97 23.74 13.68
N ILE A 161 2.81 22.89 13.11
CA ILE A 161 3.20 22.95 11.71
C ILE A 161 2.58 21.76 11.02
N VAL A 162 1.78 22.03 9.98
CA VAL A 162 1.21 21.03 9.08
C VAL A 162 1.92 21.16 7.74
N GLN A 163 2.50 20.06 7.27
CA GLN A 163 3.22 19.99 6.01
C GLN A 163 2.57 18.95 5.09
N ILE A 164 2.25 19.37 3.87
CA ILE A 164 1.80 18.48 2.81
C ILE A 164 3.01 18.09 1.95
N LEU A 165 3.16 16.81 1.60
CA LEU A 165 4.20 16.33 0.68
C LEU A 165 3.60 15.97 -0.68
#